data_AF-A0A1A8H3J8-F1
#
_entry.id   AF-A0A1A8H3J8-F1
#
_cell.length_a   1.000
_cell.length_b   1.000
_cell.length_c   1.000
_cell.angle_alpha   90.00
_cell.angle_beta   90.00
_cell.angle_gamma   90.00
#
_symmetry.space_group_name_H-M   'P 1'
#
loop_
_entity.id
_entity.type
_entity.pdbx_description
1 polymer ?
#
loop_
_entity_poly.entity_id
_entity_poly.type
_entity_poly.pdbx_seq_one_letter_code
_entity_poly.pdbx_strand_id
1 'polypeptide(L)'
;SENGIPANTSQGEQATQTAQPPQAPPPAPPTPSVVDLSSRATTSVHTNMAPQPCLPSPSTAALPSARDTPSPIDPESIQVPVTYDPDPADLALSSVPGQEIFDPRKRKFSAEELKPQPMIKKARKVFIPEDLKDDKYWARRRKNNVAAKRSRDARRLKENQIAIRAGFLEKENAALRVEVADLRKELGRCKNILAKYESRHGPL
;
A
#
# COMPACT_ATOMS: atom_id res chain seq x y z
N SER A 1 -42.22 -33.94 7.20
CA SER A 1 -41.34 -33.10 6.35
C SER A 1 -40.51 -32.22 7.28
N GLU A 2 -39.21 -32.00 7.17
CA GLU A 2 -38.16 -32.41 6.22
C GLU A 2 -36.94 -31.55 6.68
N ASN A 3 -35.91 -32.08 7.35
CA ASN A 3 -34.58 -32.41 6.83
C ASN A 3 -33.68 -32.69 8.06
N GLY A 4 -32.90 -33.76 8.24
CA GLY A 4 -32.42 -34.75 7.27
C GLY A 4 -30.88 -34.74 7.20
N ILE A 5 -30.15 -34.92 8.31
CA ILE A 5 -28.69 -35.18 8.29
C ILE A 5 -28.46 -36.54 8.98
N PRO A 6 -28.13 -37.62 8.26
CA PRO A 6 -27.71 -38.87 8.90
C PRO A 6 -26.23 -38.82 9.27
N ALA A 7 -25.93 -39.16 10.53
CA ALA A 7 -24.60 -39.51 10.98
C ALA A 7 -24.25 -40.90 10.42
N ASN A 8 -23.14 -41.01 9.69
CA ASN A 8 -22.70 -42.29 9.13
C ASN A 8 -21.89 -43.06 10.18
N THR A 9 -22.39 -44.25 10.52
CA THR A 9 -21.79 -45.23 11.42
C THR A 9 -20.87 -46.15 10.63
N SER A 10 -19.75 -46.51 11.24
CA SER A 10 -18.73 -47.45 10.80
C SER A 10 -19.23 -48.88 10.53
N GLN A 11 -18.88 -49.42 9.36
CA GLN A 11 -18.59 -50.82 8.95
C GLN A 11 -18.29 -50.72 7.44
N GLY A 12 -17.26 -51.31 6.81
CA GLY A 12 -16.43 -52.46 7.12
C GLY A 12 -16.39 -53.32 5.86
N GLU A 13 -15.66 -52.91 4.81
CA GLU A 13 -15.41 -53.76 3.63
C GLU A 13 -13.95 -53.71 3.20
N GLN A 14 -13.35 -54.90 3.17
CA GLN A 14 -12.01 -55.20 2.69
C GLN A 14 -11.93 -54.96 1.18
N ALA A 15 -10.97 -54.13 0.76
CA ALA A 15 -10.43 -54.19 -0.58
C ALA A 15 -8.91 -54.28 -0.50
N THR A 16 -8.40 -55.42 -0.94
CA THR A 16 -6.98 -55.72 -1.14
C THR A 16 -6.38 -54.77 -2.18
N GLN A 17 -5.40 -53.96 -1.77
CA GLN A 17 -4.45 -53.35 -2.71
C GLN A 17 -3.02 -53.50 -2.18
N THR A 18 -2.21 -54.06 -3.05
CA THR A 18 -0.80 -54.41 -2.95
C THR A 18 0.09 -53.25 -2.51
N ALA A 19 0.95 -53.51 -1.53
CA ALA A 19 1.96 -52.57 -1.04
C ALA A 19 3.07 -52.36 -2.09
N GLN A 20 3.25 -51.11 -2.52
CA GLN A 20 4.49 -50.63 -3.13
C GLN A 20 5.30 -49.87 -2.07
N PRO A 21 6.64 -50.01 -2.04
CA PRO A 21 7.48 -49.25 -1.11
C PRO A 21 7.45 -47.74 -1.45
N PRO A 22 7.65 -46.85 -0.46
CA PRO A 22 7.57 -45.41 -0.68
C PRO A 22 8.75 -44.93 -1.55
N GLN A 23 8.44 -44.42 -2.75
CA GLN A 23 9.38 -43.64 -3.55
C GLN A 23 9.64 -42.29 -2.85
N ALA A 24 10.91 -41.92 -2.72
CA ALA A 24 11.34 -40.62 -2.23
C ALA A 24 10.81 -39.50 -3.14
N PRO A 25 10.46 -38.32 -2.59
CA PRO A 25 10.05 -37.18 -3.41
C PRO A 25 11.21 -36.72 -4.31
N PRO A 26 10.94 -36.28 -5.56
CA PRO A 26 11.98 -35.77 -6.44
C PRO A 26 12.59 -34.47 -5.87
N PRO A 27 13.87 -34.17 -6.17
CA PRO A 27 14.51 -32.97 -5.68
C PRO A 27 13.88 -31.72 -6.30
N ALA A 28 13.74 -30.66 -5.48
CA ALA A 28 13.27 -29.36 -5.94
C ALA A 28 14.22 -28.75 -6.99
N PRO A 29 13.71 -28.01 -7.99
CA PRO A 29 14.54 -27.31 -8.96
C PRO A 29 15.39 -26.22 -8.28
N PRO A 30 16.61 -25.92 -8.79
CA PRO A 30 17.48 -24.92 -8.19
C PRO A 30 16.86 -23.52 -8.34
N THR A 31 16.88 -22.76 -7.24
CA THR A 31 16.54 -21.33 -7.23
C THR A 31 17.53 -20.53 -8.08
N PRO A 32 17.10 -19.53 -8.86
CA PRO A 32 18.05 -18.65 -9.53
C PRO A 32 18.85 -17.86 -8.50
N SER A 33 20.16 -17.88 -8.68
CA SER A 33 21.14 -17.13 -7.89
C SER A 33 20.86 -15.63 -8.02
N VAL A 34 20.50 -14.99 -6.90
CA VAL A 34 20.48 -13.52 -6.84
C VAL A 34 21.91 -13.01 -6.96
N VAL A 35 22.17 -12.26 -8.03
CA VAL A 35 23.38 -11.44 -8.13
C VAL A 35 23.28 -10.31 -7.11
N ASP A 36 24.24 -10.25 -6.21
CA ASP A 36 24.41 -9.17 -5.24
C ASP A 36 24.90 -7.92 -6.00
N LEU A 37 24.03 -6.91 -6.13
CA LEU A 37 24.40 -5.59 -6.65
C LEU A 37 24.70 -4.63 -5.49
N SER A 38 25.48 -5.09 -4.52
CA SER A 38 25.99 -4.25 -3.45
C SER A 38 27.38 -3.74 -3.80
N SER A 39 27.42 -2.67 -4.60
CA SER A 39 28.57 -1.77 -4.58
C SER A 39 28.20 -0.37 -5.06
N ARG A 40 28.26 0.55 -4.09
CA ARG A 40 28.57 1.99 -4.19
C ARG A 40 27.40 2.98 -4.22
N ALA A 41 26.93 3.33 -3.03
CA ALA A 41 26.67 4.72 -2.64
C ALA A 41 26.78 4.86 -1.12
N THR A 42 28.01 4.97 -0.60
CA THR A 42 28.26 5.37 0.78
C THR A 42 27.99 6.86 0.94
N THR A 43 26.86 7.23 1.53
CA THR A 43 26.66 8.56 2.10
C THR A 43 27.45 8.63 3.40
N SER A 44 28.67 9.15 3.31
CA SER A 44 29.53 9.48 4.44
C SER A 44 28.86 10.56 5.28
N VAL A 45 28.53 10.21 6.51
CA VAL A 45 28.04 11.11 7.54
C VAL A 45 29.21 11.85 8.21
N HIS A 46 29.05 13.17 8.28
CA HIS A 46 29.63 14.11 9.25
C HIS A 46 31.14 14.31 9.29
N THR A 47 31.61 15.33 8.56
CA THR A 47 32.82 16.09 8.91
C THR A 47 32.40 17.46 9.43
N ASN A 48 32.84 17.80 10.64
CA ASN A 48 32.67 19.11 11.27
C ASN A 48 33.12 20.24 10.34
N MET A 49 32.26 21.21 10.07
CA MET A 49 32.64 22.56 9.64
C MET A 49 31.94 23.54 10.56
N ALA A 50 32.73 24.37 11.23
CA ALA A 50 32.29 25.40 12.17
C ALA A 50 31.33 26.41 11.51
N PRO A 51 30.40 27.02 12.25
CA PRO A 51 29.49 28.01 11.69
C PRO A 51 30.27 29.31 11.40
N GLN A 52 30.36 29.69 10.13
CA GLN A 52 30.73 31.04 9.73
C GLN A 52 29.54 31.98 10.01
N PRO A 53 29.73 33.15 10.65
CA PRO A 53 28.66 34.13 10.80
C PRO A 53 28.42 34.82 9.45
N CYS A 54 27.38 34.40 8.74
CA CYS A 54 26.91 35.14 7.57
C CYS A 54 26.31 36.47 8.04
N LEU A 55 26.98 37.57 7.71
CA LEU A 55 26.48 38.92 7.94
C LEU A 55 25.17 39.14 7.15
N PRO A 56 24.17 39.86 7.71
CA PRO A 56 22.99 40.25 6.95
C PRO A 56 23.37 41.30 5.90
N SER A 57 23.02 41.03 4.63
CA SER A 57 23.14 42.01 3.55
C SER A 57 22.19 43.20 3.81
N PRO A 58 22.60 44.44 3.50
CA PRO A 58 21.74 45.61 3.70
C PRO A 58 20.58 45.60 2.70
N SER A 59 19.37 45.84 3.23
CA SER A 59 18.13 46.05 2.47
C SER A 59 18.37 47.06 1.35
N THR A 60 18.41 46.57 0.11
CA THR A 60 18.46 47.41 -1.08
C THR A 60 17.04 47.63 -1.57
N ALA A 61 16.63 48.90 -1.52
CA ALA A 61 15.54 49.57 -2.23
C ALA A 61 14.43 48.70 -2.85
N ALA A 62 13.21 48.94 -2.37
CA ALA A 62 11.96 48.53 -3.00
C ALA A 62 11.87 49.08 -4.44
N LEU A 63 12.13 48.22 -5.42
CA LEU A 63 11.65 48.40 -6.79
C LEU A 63 10.19 47.90 -6.88
N PRO A 64 9.33 48.51 -7.71
CA PRO A 64 7.99 48.01 -7.94
C PRO A 64 8.07 46.59 -8.52
N SER A 65 7.71 45.61 -7.70
CA SER A 65 7.76 44.19 -8.02
C SER A 65 6.64 43.82 -8.99
N ALA A 66 6.74 44.25 -10.24
CA ALA A 66 5.93 43.73 -11.36
C ALA A 66 6.62 42.49 -11.96
N ARG A 67 7.04 41.55 -11.10
CA ARG A 67 7.46 40.22 -11.54
C ARG A 67 6.25 39.30 -11.45
N ASP A 68 5.58 39.09 -12.59
CA ASP A 68 4.54 38.08 -12.83
C ASP A 68 5.10 36.64 -12.78
N THR A 69 5.96 36.35 -11.81
CA THR A 69 6.34 34.97 -11.51
C THR A 69 5.33 34.43 -10.51
N PRO A 70 4.43 33.50 -10.89
CA PRO A 70 3.52 32.88 -9.93
C PRO A 70 4.36 32.19 -8.85
N SER A 71 3.92 32.31 -7.60
CA SER A 71 4.54 31.64 -6.45
C SER A 71 4.73 30.15 -6.71
N PRO A 72 5.77 29.50 -6.14
CA PRO A 72 5.95 28.06 -6.25
C PRO A 72 4.68 27.33 -5.84
N ILE A 73 4.13 26.52 -6.75
CA ILE A 73 2.91 25.74 -6.51
C ILE A 73 3.27 24.61 -5.53
N ASP A 74 2.49 24.46 -4.45
CA ASP A 74 2.61 23.32 -3.55
C ASP A 74 2.12 22.05 -4.28
N PRO A 75 2.99 21.04 -4.51
CA PRO A 75 2.60 19.83 -5.23
C PRO A 75 1.45 19.06 -4.55
N GLU A 76 1.28 19.17 -3.23
CA GLU A 76 0.20 18.50 -2.50
C GLU A 76 -1.16 19.20 -2.65
N SER A 77 -1.18 20.44 -3.16
CA SER A 77 -2.40 21.20 -3.44
C SER A 77 -3.02 20.87 -4.81
N ILE A 78 -2.25 20.22 -5.70
CA ILE A 78 -2.69 19.87 -7.04
C ILE A 78 -3.76 18.78 -6.95
N GLN A 79 -5.00 19.14 -7.28
CA GLN A 79 -6.11 18.21 -7.36
C GLN A 79 -6.58 18.12 -8.81
N VAL A 80 -6.55 16.92 -9.37
CA VAL A 80 -7.15 16.69 -10.68
C VAL A 80 -8.62 16.33 -10.48
N PRO A 81 -9.56 16.92 -11.25
CA PRO A 81 -10.95 16.52 -11.23
C PRO A 81 -11.08 15.07 -11.72
N VAL A 82 -11.13 14.13 -10.77
CA VAL A 82 -11.30 12.70 -11.05
C VAL A 82 -12.64 12.27 -10.48
N THR A 83 -13.50 11.68 -11.31
CA THR A 83 -14.71 11.00 -10.83
C THR A 83 -14.31 9.60 -10.35
N TYR A 84 -14.13 9.47 -9.04
CA TYR A 84 -13.93 8.18 -8.39
C TYR A 84 -15.09 7.91 -7.45
N ASP A 85 -15.93 6.97 -7.83
CA ASP A 85 -17.02 6.46 -7.01
C ASP A 85 -16.77 4.96 -6.80
N PRO A 86 -16.34 4.53 -5.59
CA PRO A 86 -16.20 3.12 -5.28
C PRO A 86 -17.57 2.45 -5.15
N ASP A 87 -17.62 1.13 -5.34
CA ASP A 87 -18.85 0.37 -5.09
C ASP A 87 -19.33 0.61 -3.64
N PRO A 88 -20.61 0.96 -3.41
CA PRO A 88 -21.17 1.07 -2.06
C PRO A 88 -20.88 -0.12 -1.14
N ALA A 89 -20.81 -1.35 -1.69
CA ALA A 89 -20.47 -2.54 -0.92
C ALA A 89 -19.02 -2.49 -0.39
N ASP A 90 -18.07 -2.11 -1.25
CA ASP A 90 -16.66 -1.96 -0.87
C ASP A 90 -16.48 -0.84 0.14
N LEU A 91 -17.20 0.27 -0.06
CA LEU A 91 -17.18 1.42 0.84
C LEU A 91 -17.69 1.06 2.24
N ALA A 92 -18.76 0.28 2.33
CA ALA A 92 -19.28 -0.22 3.59
C ALA A 92 -18.29 -1.17 4.28
N LEU A 93 -17.62 -2.05 3.53
CA LEU A 93 -16.61 -2.98 4.06
C LEU A 93 -15.28 -2.29 4.45
N SER A 94 -15.05 -1.07 3.97
CA SER A 94 -13.88 -0.24 4.28
C SER A 94 -14.13 0.77 5.41
N SER A 95 -15.38 0.93 5.81
CA SER A 95 -15.82 1.85 6.86
C SER A 95 -16.08 1.12 8.17
N VAL A 96 -15.82 1.77 9.30
CA VAL A 96 -16.15 1.22 10.62
C VAL A 96 -17.56 1.70 10.99
N PRO A 97 -18.49 0.81 11.40
CA PRO A 97 -19.81 1.23 11.86
C PRO A 97 -19.73 2.28 12.98
N GLY A 98 -20.46 3.38 12.83
CA GLY A 98 -20.44 4.50 13.79
C GLY A 98 -19.22 5.41 13.71
N GLN A 99 -18.41 5.31 12.64
CA GLN A 99 -17.37 6.27 12.29
C GLN A 99 -17.68 6.93 10.95
N GLU A 100 -16.93 7.98 10.61
CA GLU A 100 -17.00 8.58 9.28
C GLU A 100 -16.71 7.54 8.20
N ILE A 101 -17.44 7.66 7.09
CA ILE A 101 -17.25 6.83 5.91
C ILE A 101 -15.83 7.02 5.38
N PHE A 102 -15.21 5.91 4.99
CA PHE A 102 -13.84 5.93 4.48
C PHE A 102 -13.72 6.79 3.22
N ASP A 103 -12.90 7.84 3.29
CA ASP A 103 -12.58 8.70 2.15
C ASP A 103 -11.17 8.37 1.59
N PRO A 104 -11.08 7.81 0.37
CA PRO A 104 -9.81 7.44 -0.26
C PRO A 104 -8.89 8.64 -0.53
N ARG A 105 -9.45 9.84 -0.68
CA ARG A 105 -8.70 11.08 -0.95
C ARG A 105 -8.00 11.60 0.30
N LYS A 106 -8.64 11.45 1.46
CA LYS A 106 -8.15 11.98 2.74
C LYS A 106 -7.22 11.03 3.48
N ARG A 107 -7.45 9.72 3.42
CA ARG A 107 -6.67 8.76 4.23
C ARG A 107 -5.30 8.52 3.62
N LYS A 108 -4.24 9.09 4.21
CA LYS A 108 -2.85 8.75 3.87
C LYS A 108 -2.34 7.53 4.65
N PHE A 109 -1.83 6.50 3.96
CA PHE A 109 -1.17 5.34 4.55
C PHE A 109 0.32 5.63 4.64
N SER A 110 0.91 5.45 5.83
CA SER A 110 2.36 5.61 5.96
C SER A 110 3.09 4.39 5.37
N ALA A 111 4.36 4.57 4.99
CA ALA A 111 5.20 3.46 4.54
C ALA A 111 5.29 2.36 5.61
N GLU A 112 5.24 2.72 6.89
CA GLU A 112 5.24 1.76 8.00
C GLU A 112 3.93 0.97 8.09
N GLU A 113 2.78 1.61 7.83
CA GLU A 113 1.49 0.90 7.78
C GLU A 113 1.44 -0.09 6.60
N LEU A 114 2.12 0.18 5.49
CA LEU A 114 2.10 -0.71 4.33
C LEU A 114 3.10 -1.87 4.43
N LYS A 115 4.04 -1.83 5.37
CA LYS A 115 4.98 -2.93 5.57
C LYS A 115 4.25 -4.19 6.06
N PRO A 116 4.66 -5.38 5.58
CA PRO A 116 4.14 -6.62 6.10
C PRO A 116 4.45 -6.72 7.59
N GLN A 117 3.48 -7.17 8.38
CA GLN A 117 3.73 -7.38 9.81
C GLN A 117 4.80 -8.45 10.02
N PRO A 118 5.68 -8.28 11.02
CA PRO A 118 6.72 -9.25 11.30
C PRO A 118 6.10 -10.62 11.61
N MET A 119 6.65 -11.67 10.99
CA MET A 119 6.16 -13.02 11.20
C MET A 119 6.63 -13.54 12.56
N ILE A 120 5.71 -13.55 13.52
CA ILE A 120 5.96 -14.15 14.83
C ILE A 120 5.77 -15.67 14.71
N LYS A 121 6.81 -16.43 15.06
CA LYS A 121 6.73 -17.90 15.09
C LYS A 121 5.68 -18.33 16.11
N LYS A 122 4.69 -19.10 15.66
CA LYS A 122 3.68 -19.68 16.55
C LYS A 122 4.36 -20.61 17.55
N ALA A 123 4.02 -20.49 18.83
CA ALA A 123 4.45 -21.44 19.84
C ALA A 123 3.99 -22.87 19.48
N ARG A 124 4.75 -23.88 19.92
CA ARG A 124 4.38 -25.29 19.73
C ARG A 124 3.01 -25.54 20.35
N LYS A 125 2.14 -26.22 19.61
CA LYS A 125 0.80 -26.58 20.09
C LYS A 125 0.95 -27.69 21.12
N VAL A 126 0.65 -27.41 22.38
CA VAL A 126 0.50 -28.43 23.42
C VAL A 126 -0.95 -28.88 23.42
N PHE A 127 -1.18 -30.18 23.22
CA PHE A 127 -2.51 -30.77 23.31
C PHE A 127 -2.85 -31.03 24.78
N ILE A 128 -4.02 -30.58 25.22
CA ILE A 128 -4.54 -30.87 26.55
C ILE A 128 -5.57 -32.00 26.39
N PRO A 129 -5.35 -33.18 27.00
CA PRO A 129 -6.33 -34.27 27.05
C PRO A 129 -7.72 -33.78 27.51
N GLU A 130 -8.78 -34.44 27.05
CA GLU A 130 -10.16 -34.01 27.35
C GLU A 130 -10.42 -33.89 28.86
N ASP A 131 -9.96 -34.88 29.63
CA ASP A 131 -10.12 -34.95 31.08
C ASP A 131 -9.39 -33.83 31.84
N LEU A 132 -8.45 -33.14 31.17
CA LEU A 132 -7.66 -32.05 31.74
C LEU A 132 -8.11 -30.66 31.24
N LYS A 133 -9.19 -30.57 30.46
CA LYS A 133 -9.75 -29.28 30.04
C LYS A 133 -10.62 -28.67 31.13
N ASP A 134 -9.96 -27.91 31.98
CA ASP A 134 -10.58 -27.12 33.04
C ASP A 134 -11.27 -25.83 32.52
N ASP A 135 -11.98 -25.14 33.42
CA ASP A 135 -12.61 -23.85 33.11
C ASP A 135 -11.59 -22.79 32.67
N LYS A 136 -10.36 -22.86 33.20
CA LYS A 136 -9.26 -21.96 32.82
C LYS A 136 -8.87 -22.16 31.36
N TYR A 137 -8.81 -23.40 30.88
CA TYR A 137 -8.60 -23.73 29.47
C TYR A 137 -9.73 -23.16 28.62
N TRP A 138 -11.00 -23.38 28.97
CA TRP A 138 -12.14 -22.88 28.21
C TRP A 138 -12.21 -21.35 28.18
N ALA A 139 -11.87 -20.66 29.28
CA ALA A 139 -11.74 -19.21 29.32
C ALA A 139 -10.65 -18.70 28.37
N ARG A 140 -9.45 -19.32 28.38
CA ARG A 140 -8.37 -19.00 27.43
C ARG A 140 -8.80 -19.24 25.98
N ARG A 141 -9.49 -20.36 25.71
CA ARG A 141 -9.94 -20.73 24.35
C ARG A 141 -10.94 -19.72 23.82
N ARG A 142 -11.93 -19.33 24.62
CA ARG A 142 -12.90 -18.27 24.27
C ARG A 142 -12.20 -16.94 23.99
N LYS A 143 -11.27 -16.51 24.86
CA LYS A 143 -10.48 -15.27 24.65
C LYS A 143 -9.68 -15.31 23.35
N ASN A 144 -9.03 -16.43 23.05
CA ASN A 144 -8.27 -16.57 21.80
C ASN A 144 -9.17 -16.52 20.56
N ASN A 145 -10.36 -17.15 20.58
CA ASN A 145 -11.29 -17.08 19.46
C ASN A 145 -11.77 -15.65 19.19
N VAL A 146 -12.09 -14.88 20.24
CA VAL A 146 -12.47 -13.47 20.14
C VAL A 146 -11.31 -12.64 19.58
N ALA A 147 -10.09 -12.82 20.12
CA ALA A 147 -8.91 -12.12 19.64
C ALA A 147 -8.59 -12.44 18.17
N ALA A 148 -8.72 -13.71 17.77
CA ALA A 148 -8.51 -14.15 16.39
C ALA A 148 -9.54 -13.54 15.43
N LYS A 149 -10.82 -13.48 15.83
CA LYS A 149 -11.86 -12.80 15.04
C LYS A 149 -11.52 -11.32 14.88
N ARG A 150 -11.27 -10.61 15.97
CA ARG A 150 -10.90 -9.18 15.94
C ARG A 150 -9.67 -8.90 15.07
N SER A 151 -8.64 -9.76 15.15
CA SER A 151 -7.42 -9.64 14.34
C SER A 151 -7.71 -9.82 12.85
N ARG A 152 -8.56 -10.78 12.48
CA ARG A 152 -8.98 -11.00 11.08
C ARG A 152 -9.80 -9.82 10.56
N ASP A 153 -10.77 -9.36 11.33
CA ASP A 153 -11.64 -8.24 10.94
C ASP A 153 -10.81 -6.95 10.75
N ALA A 154 -9.88 -6.67 11.67
CA ALA A 154 -8.98 -5.52 11.57
C ALA A 154 -8.05 -5.60 10.35
N ARG A 155 -7.52 -6.80 10.04
CA ARG A 155 -6.70 -7.01 8.84
C ARG A 155 -7.52 -6.77 7.57
N ARG A 156 -8.69 -7.39 7.47
CA ARG A 156 -9.58 -7.27 6.30
C ARG A 156 -10.00 -5.80 6.08
N LEU A 157 -10.38 -5.10 7.14
CA LEU A 157 -10.72 -3.67 7.06
C LEU A 157 -9.57 -2.86 6.45
N LYS A 158 -8.35 -3.06 6.95
CA LYS A 158 -7.17 -2.37 6.44
C LYS A 158 -6.89 -2.72 4.97
N GLU A 159 -7.00 -3.99 4.59
CA GLU A 159 -6.84 -4.44 3.20
C GLU A 159 -7.87 -3.78 2.27
N ASN A 160 -9.14 -3.72 2.67
CA ASN A 160 -10.20 -3.07 1.89
C ASN A 160 -9.93 -1.56 1.71
N GLN A 161 -9.53 -0.86 2.79
CA GLN A 161 -9.17 0.56 2.71
C GLN A 161 -7.98 0.81 1.77
N ILE A 162 -6.97 -0.07 1.79
CA ILE A 162 -5.84 -0.01 0.86
C ILE A 162 -6.32 -0.22 -0.57
N ALA A 163 -7.19 -1.21 -0.82
CA ALA A 163 -7.71 -1.52 -2.15
C ALA A 163 -8.48 -0.33 -2.75
N ILE A 164 -9.43 0.24 -2.02
CA ILE A 164 -10.18 1.42 -2.51
C ILE A 164 -9.23 2.57 -2.78
N ARG A 165 -8.28 2.84 -1.88
CA ARG A 165 -7.33 3.94 -2.09
C ARG A 165 -6.38 3.71 -3.26
N ALA A 166 -5.92 2.49 -3.47
CA ALA A 166 -5.13 2.14 -4.64
C ALA A 166 -5.92 2.43 -5.92
N GLY A 167 -7.19 1.99 -5.99
CA GLY A 167 -8.05 2.29 -7.14
C GLY A 167 -8.28 3.79 -7.36
N PHE A 168 -8.41 4.58 -6.28
CA PHE A 168 -8.48 6.05 -6.40
C PHE A 168 -7.20 6.62 -7.01
N LEU A 169 -6.03 6.25 -6.47
CA LEU A 169 -4.73 6.73 -6.94
C LEU A 169 -4.44 6.28 -8.38
N GLU A 170 -4.91 5.11 -8.81
CA GLU A 170 -4.80 4.66 -10.19
C GLU A 170 -5.57 5.58 -11.15
N LYS A 171 -6.82 5.93 -10.83
CA LYS A 171 -7.61 6.87 -11.64
C LYS A 171 -7.01 8.27 -11.65
N GLU A 172 -6.59 8.77 -10.49
CA GLU A 172 -5.96 10.08 -10.38
C GLU A 172 -4.63 10.15 -11.14
N ASN A 173 -3.79 9.13 -11.03
CA ASN A 173 -2.55 9.07 -11.78
C ASN A 173 -2.78 8.97 -13.30
N ALA A 174 -3.80 8.23 -13.74
CA ALA A 174 -4.20 8.23 -15.14
C ALA A 174 -4.61 9.63 -15.63
N ALA A 175 -5.42 10.36 -14.85
CA ALA A 175 -5.82 11.72 -15.18
C ALA A 175 -4.63 12.70 -15.20
N LEU A 176 -3.73 12.61 -14.23
CA LEU A 176 -2.48 13.39 -14.20
C LEU A 176 -1.59 13.13 -15.43
N ARG A 177 -1.51 11.88 -15.90
CA ARG A 177 -0.76 11.55 -17.13
C ARG A 177 -1.34 12.22 -18.36
N VAL A 178 -2.67 12.31 -18.46
CA VAL A 178 -3.36 13.04 -19.54
C VAL A 178 -3.05 14.53 -19.45
N GLU A 179 -3.20 15.14 -18.27
CA GLU A 179 -2.92 16.57 -18.06
C GLU A 179 -1.47 16.92 -18.43
N VAL A 180 -0.51 16.09 -18.03
CA VAL A 180 0.91 16.27 -18.40
C VAL A 180 1.13 16.16 -19.91
N ALA A 181 0.42 15.27 -20.60
CA ALA A 181 0.51 15.14 -22.05
C ALA A 181 -0.04 16.39 -22.75
N ASP A 182 -1.17 16.91 -22.29
CA ASP A 182 -1.79 18.13 -22.83
C ASP A 182 -0.91 19.36 -22.59
N LEU A 183 -0.38 19.54 -21.37
CA LEU A 183 0.55 20.63 -21.07
C LEU A 183 1.82 20.57 -21.94
N ARG A 184 2.36 19.38 -22.19
CA ARG A 184 3.51 19.20 -23.10
C ARG A 184 3.17 19.58 -24.54
N LYS A 185 1.97 19.24 -25.00
CA LYS A 185 1.46 19.61 -26.32
C LYS A 185 1.34 21.14 -26.43
N GLU A 186 0.71 21.80 -25.45
CA GLU A 186 0.58 23.25 -25.39
C GLU A 186 1.94 23.96 -25.38
N LEU A 187 2.86 23.51 -24.54
CA LEU A 187 4.22 24.04 -24.51
C LEU A 187 4.90 23.91 -25.89
N GLY A 188 4.74 22.76 -26.55
CA GLY A 188 5.22 22.56 -27.91
C GLY A 188 4.60 23.54 -28.92
N ARG A 189 3.29 23.79 -28.83
CA ARG A 189 2.61 24.80 -29.66
C ARG A 189 3.18 26.20 -29.43
N CYS A 190 3.32 26.62 -28.18
CA CYS A 190 3.89 27.92 -27.82
C CYS A 190 5.33 28.09 -28.32
N LYS A 191 6.18 27.08 -28.12
CA LYS A 191 7.57 27.08 -28.64
C LYS A 191 7.61 27.23 -30.17
N ASN A 192 6.73 26.53 -30.88
CA ASN A 192 6.63 26.65 -32.33
C ASN A 192 6.19 28.04 -32.77
N ILE A 193 5.26 28.67 -32.04
CA ILE A 193 4.82 30.05 -32.31
C ILE A 193 5.97 31.04 -32.07
N LEU A 194 6.69 30.92 -30.96
CA LEU A 194 7.84 31.75 -30.63
C LEU A 194 8.95 31.62 -31.69
N ALA A 195 9.31 30.40 -32.08
CA ALA A 195 10.31 30.17 -33.12
C ALA A 195 9.91 30.83 -34.47
N LYS A 196 8.63 30.76 -34.85
CA LYS A 196 8.10 31.42 -36.06
C LYS A 196 8.05 32.95 -35.95
N TYR A 197 7.96 33.48 -34.74
CA TYR A 197 8.01 34.91 -34.49
C TYR A 197 9.46 35.39 -34.58
N GLU A 198 10.36 34.74 -33.85
CA GLU A 198 11.80 35.04 -33.84
C GLU A 198 12.41 34.97 -35.25
N SER A 199 12.00 33.99 -36.07
CA SER A 199 12.46 33.87 -37.46
C SER A 199 12.04 35.05 -38.35
N ARG A 200 10.96 35.76 -38.00
CA ARG A 200 10.39 36.87 -38.78
C ARG A 200 10.80 38.24 -38.26
N HIS A 201 10.96 38.38 -36.96
CA HIS A 201 11.16 39.68 -36.30
C HIS A 201 12.52 39.82 -35.62
N GLY A 202 13.36 38.78 -35.65
CA GLY A 202 14.58 38.70 -34.86
C GLY A 202 14.29 38.20 -33.43
N PRO A 203 15.36 37.92 -32.65
CA PRO A 203 15.22 37.50 -31.26
C PRO A 203 14.50 38.57 -30.44
N LEU A 204 13.64 38.10 -29.52
CA LEU A 204 12.99 38.94 -28.51
C LEU A 204 13.99 39.52 -27.52
#